data_AF-A0A0N1FVC8-F1
#
_entry.id   AF-A0A0N1FVC8-F1
#
_cell.length_a   1.000
_cell.length_b   1.000
_cell.length_c   1.000
_cell.angle_alpha   90.00
_cell.angle_beta   90.00
_cell.angle_gamma   90.00
#
_symmetry.space_group_name_H-M   'P 1'
#
loop_
_entity.id
_entity.type
_entity.pdbx_description
1 polymer ?
#
loop_
_entity_poly.entity_id
_entity_poly.type
_entity_poly.pdbx_seq_one_letter_code
_entity_poly.pdbx_strand_id
1 'polypeptide(L)'
;MDRMTSTPRQPSRLDPEIAARLKRGTDGLVPAIAQQYDTGEVLMLGWMDEEALHRTLTTGRCTYWSRSRREYWVKGDTSGHVQHVKSVALDCDADTVLVKVDQVGAACHTGDRTCFDADVLLKDAGPETAAAAAGDSVHLSAPDAPVTGQ
;
A
#
# COMPACT_ATOMS: atom_id res chain seq x y z
N MET A 1 24.17 -3.29 -28.45
CA MET A 1 24.56 -2.09 -27.68
C MET A 1 23.41 -1.11 -27.80
N ASP A 2 22.32 -1.36 -27.08
CA ASP A 2 21.09 -0.57 -27.19
C ASP A 2 21.26 0.74 -26.43
N ARG A 3 21.23 1.84 -27.18
CA ARG A 3 21.19 3.20 -26.64
C ARG A 3 19.86 3.39 -25.91
N MET A 4 19.90 3.38 -24.58
CA MET A 4 18.87 3.99 -23.74
C MET A 4 18.76 5.47 -24.10
N THR A 5 17.76 5.83 -24.89
CA THR A 5 17.31 7.21 -25.06
C THR A 5 16.68 7.66 -23.74
N SER A 6 17.47 8.30 -22.88
CA SER A 6 16.95 9.04 -21.74
C SER A 6 16.15 10.22 -22.27
N THR A 7 14.82 10.11 -22.20
CA THR A 7 13.93 11.26 -22.40
C THR A 7 14.34 12.35 -21.39
N PRO A 8 14.60 13.59 -21.83
CA PRO A 8 14.95 14.66 -20.90
C PRO A 8 13.79 14.86 -19.92
N ARG A 9 14.07 14.66 -18.63
CA ARG A 9 13.14 14.94 -17.53
C ARG A 9 12.77 16.42 -17.63
N GLN A 10 11.49 16.71 -17.89
CA GLN A 10 10.98 18.09 -17.85
C GLN A 10 11.32 18.70 -16.49
N PRO A 11 11.68 19.99 -16.44
CA PRO A 11 11.97 20.64 -15.16
C PRO A 11 10.74 20.53 -14.27
N SER A 12 10.93 19.94 -13.10
CA SER A 12 9.88 19.80 -12.11
C SER A 12 9.43 21.17 -11.61
N ARG A 13 8.12 21.28 -11.37
CA ARG A 13 7.51 22.45 -10.75
C ARG A 13 7.47 22.36 -9.22
N LEU A 14 7.95 21.24 -8.67
CA LEU A 14 8.15 21.10 -7.24
C LEU A 14 9.20 22.11 -6.77
N ASP A 15 9.01 22.64 -5.56
CA ASP A 15 10.02 23.44 -4.89
C ASP A 15 11.39 22.73 -4.93
N PRO A 16 12.45 23.37 -5.46
CA PRO A 16 13.77 22.77 -5.58
C PRO A 16 14.35 22.24 -4.26
N GLU A 17 14.07 22.90 -3.14
CA GLU A 17 14.54 22.47 -1.82
C GLU A 17 13.84 21.18 -1.36
N ILE A 18 12.55 21.03 -1.69
CA ILE A 18 11.83 19.78 -1.44
C ILE A 18 12.33 18.68 -2.40
N ALA A 19 12.47 19.00 -3.69
CA ALA A 19 12.92 18.04 -4.71
C ALA A 19 14.32 17.48 -4.41
N ALA A 20 15.23 18.31 -3.90
CA ALA A 20 16.58 17.93 -3.52
C ALA A 20 16.63 16.92 -2.35
N ARG A 21 15.60 16.91 -1.48
CA ARG A 21 15.52 16.00 -0.32
C ARG A 21 15.00 14.62 -0.69
N LEU A 22 14.17 14.51 -1.73
CA LEU A 22 13.53 13.25 -2.12
C LEU A 22 14.56 12.23 -2.65
N LYS A 23 14.58 11.05 -2.05
CA LYS A 23 15.29 9.87 -2.55
C LYS A 23 14.35 8.99 -3.35
N ARG A 24 14.19 9.33 -4.63
CA ARG A 24 13.38 8.56 -5.57
C ARG A 24 14.05 7.24 -5.92
N GLY A 25 13.24 6.22 -6.20
CA GLY A 25 13.67 4.98 -6.82
C GLY A 25 14.23 5.19 -8.23
N THR A 26 14.72 4.12 -8.85
CA THR A 26 15.30 4.15 -10.21
C THR A 26 14.30 4.55 -11.29
N ASP A 27 13.01 4.38 -11.02
CA ASP A 27 11.89 4.83 -11.86
C ASP A 27 11.51 6.30 -11.63
N GLY A 28 12.17 6.98 -10.69
CA GLY A 28 11.88 8.37 -10.34
C GLY A 28 10.69 8.56 -9.41
N LEU A 29 10.18 7.49 -8.79
CA LEU A 29 9.02 7.51 -7.91
C LEU A 29 9.41 7.38 -6.44
N VAL A 30 8.52 7.85 -5.56
CA VAL A 30 8.51 7.56 -4.13
C VAL A 30 7.18 6.91 -3.74
N PRO A 31 7.16 5.95 -2.79
CA PRO A 31 5.91 5.47 -2.20
C PRO A 31 5.22 6.61 -1.45
N ALA A 32 3.91 6.66 -1.56
CA ALA A 32 3.06 7.61 -0.83
C ALA A 32 2.02 6.86 -0.01
N ILE A 33 2.14 6.91 1.31
CA ILE A 33 1.20 6.31 2.25
C ILE A 33 0.12 7.33 2.54
N ALA A 34 -1.12 7.04 2.14
CA ALA A 34 -2.27 7.84 2.53
C ALA A 34 -2.79 7.33 3.87
N GLN A 35 -2.83 8.21 4.86
CA GLN A 35 -3.31 7.90 6.21
C GLN A 35 -4.43 8.85 6.59
N GLN A 36 -5.49 8.33 7.21
CA GLN A 36 -6.55 9.16 7.76
C GLN A 36 -5.97 10.06 8.87
N TYR A 37 -6.21 11.37 8.76
CA TYR A 37 -5.48 12.37 9.53
C TYR A 37 -5.74 12.32 11.05
N ASP A 38 -6.95 11.95 11.45
CA ASP A 38 -7.43 11.96 12.84
C ASP A 38 -7.35 10.58 13.50
N THR A 39 -7.63 9.49 12.78
CA THR A 39 -7.59 8.13 13.32
C THR A 39 -6.22 7.46 13.18
N GLY A 40 -5.39 7.91 12.24
CA GLY A 40 -4.14 7.23 11.88
C GLY A 40 -4.33 5.95 11.06
N GLU A 41 -5.55 5.62 10.63
CA GLU A 41 -5.81 4.47 9.77
C GLU A 41 -5.05 4.59 8.45
N VAL A 42 -4.25 3.58 8.09
CA VAL A 42 -3.61 3.54 6.77
C VAL A 42 -4.67 3.16 5.74
N LEU A 43 -4.83 4.00 4.72
CA LEU A 43 -5.91 3.90 3.75
C LEU A 43 -5.48 3.21 2.46
N MET A 44 -4.33 3.59 1.94
CA MET A 44 -3.79 3.04 0.70
C MET A 44 -2.32 3.43 0.55
N LEU A 45 -1.63 2.71 -0.34
CA LEU A 45 -0.34 3.11 -0.89
C LEU A 45 -0.52 3.52 -2.35
N GLY A 46 0.05 4.66 -2.71
CA GLY A 46 0.20 5.12 -4.09
C GLY A 46 1.66 5.41 -4.41
N TRP A 47 1.91 5.87 -5.63
CA TRP A 47 3.24 6.32 -6.06
C TRP A 47 3.16 7.77 -6.50
N MET A 48 4.18 8.56 -6.18
CA MET A 48 4.31 9.94 -6.65
C MET A 48 5.68 10.13 -7.29
N ASP A 49 5.74 10.85 -8.41
CA ASP A 49 6.95 11.54 -8.84
C ASP A 49 6.89 13.00 -8.35
N GLU A 50 7.83 13.82 -8.83
CA GLU A 50 7.89 15.23 -8.42
C GLU A 50 6.67 16.04 -8.87
N GLU A 51 6.08 15.72 -10.03
CA GLU A 51 4.91 16.43 -10.54
C GLU A 51 3.64 16.03 -9.77
N ALA A 52 3.47 14.74 -9.44
CA ALA A 52 2.38 14.26 -8.61
C ALA A 52 2.44 14.87 -7.20
N LEU A 53 3.64 14.94 -6.61
CA LEU A 53 3.83 15.59 -5.31
C LEU A 53 3.58 17.10 -5.40
N HIS A 54 4.10 17.77 -6.42
CA HIS A 54 3.85 19.20 -6.67
C HIS A 54 2.35 19.51 -6.77
N ARG A 55 1.60 18.74 -7.57
CA ARG A 55 0.13 18.88 -7.68
C ARG A 55 -0.55 18.63 -6.34
N THR A 56 -0.10 17.63 -5.59
CA THR A 56 -0.64 17.34 -4.26
C THR A 56 -0.47 18.51 -3.29
N LEU A 57 0.74 19.06 -3.22
CA LEU A 57 1.07 20.18 -2.32
C LEU A 57 0.36 21.49 -2.72
N THR A 58 0.19 21.72 -4.03
CA THR A 58 -0.43 22.96 -4.53
C THR A 58 -1.95 22.93 -4.53
N THR A 59 -2.57 21.79 -4.82
CA THR A 59 -4.04 21.69 -4.94
C THR A 59 -4.71 21.28 -3.64
N GLY A 60 -3.96 20.72 -2.68
CA GLY A 60 -4.53 20.10 -1.48
C GLY A 60 -5.33 18.82 -1.76
N ARG A 61 -5.18 18.24 -2.96
CA ARG A 61 -5.83 16.99 -3.40
C ARG A 61 -4.76 15.95 -3.75
N CYS A 62 -4.91 14.72 -3.26
CA CYS A 62 -3.94 13.68 -3.57
C CYS A 62 -3.92 13.35 -5.07
N THR A 63 -2.76 13.58 -5.69
CA THR A 63 -2.45 13.19 -7.05
C THR A 63 -1.39 12.10 -7.04
N TYR A 64 -1.62 11.01 -7.77
CA TYR A 64 -0.70 9.88 -7.84
C TYR A 64 -0.29 9.60 -9.29
N TRP A 65 0.81 8.86 -9.46
CA TRP A 65 1.26 8.30 -10.72
C TRP A 65 0.88 6.82 -10.82
N SER A 66 0.13 6.46 -11.86
CA SER A 66 -0.15 5.08 -12.22
C SER A 66 1.07 4.45 -12.89
N ARG A 67 1.71 3.47 -12.25
CA ARG A 67 2.82 2.75 -12.90
C ARG A 67 2.38 1.93 -14.10
N SER A 68 1.17 1.35 -14.06
CA SER A 68 0.63 0.51 -15.14
C SER A 68 0.07 1.33 -16.28
N ARG A 69 -0.71 2.37 -15.98
CA ARG A 69 -1.33 3.25 -16.99
C ARG A 69 -0.39 4.35 -17.49
N ARG A 70 0.70 4.60 -16.76
CA ARG A 70 1.69 5.64 -17.05
C ARG A 70 1.04 7.01 -17.20
N GLU A 71 0.14 7.33 -16.28
CA GLU A 71 -0.62 8.56 -16.27
C GLU A 71 -0.83 9.04 -14.82
N TYR A 72 -1.06 10.35 -14.68
CA TYR A 72 -1.47 10.94 -13.41
C TYR A 72 -2.96 10.70 -13.17
N TRP A 73 -3.34 10.49 -11.91
CA TRP A 73 -4.73 10.57 -11.49
C TRP A 73 -4.86 11.37 -10.21
N VAL A 74 -5.95 12.11 -10.05
CA VAL A 74 -6.32 12.71 -8.78
C VAL A 74 -7.34 11.79 -8.10
N LYS A 75 -7.09 11.40 -6.85
CA LYS A 75 -7.96 10.45 -6.15
C LYS A 75 -9.36 11.04 -5.99
N GLY A 76 -10.34 10.28 -6.49
CA GLY A 76 -11.75 10.60 -6.41
C GLY A 76 -12.32 11.40 -7.57
N ASP A 77 -11.55 11.77 -8.61
CA ASP A 77 -12.09 12.57 -9.73
C ASP A 77 -13.22 11.87 -10.50
N THR A 78 -13.18 10.54 -10.58
CA THR A 78 -14.22 9.75 -11.24
C THR A 78 -15.31 9.29 -10.26
N SER A 79 -14.94 8.89 -9.04
CA SER A 79 -15.88 8.29 -8.07
C SER A 79 -16.49 9.27 -7.07
N GLY A 80 -15.97 10.49 -6.96
CA GLY A 80 -16.27 11.41 -5.86
C GLY A 80 -15.58 11.07 -4.53
N HIS A 81 -14.85 9.94 -4.45
CA HIS A 81 -14.17 9.53 -3.21
C HIS A 81 -12.82 10.21 -3.04
N VAL A 82 -12.86 11.49 -2.70
CA VAL A 82 -11.71 12.40 -2.72
C VAL A 82 -10.84 12.30 -1.46
N GLN A 83 -9.57 12.67 -1.58
CA GLN A 83 -8.64 12.81 -0.45
C GLN A 83 -8.21 14.26 -0.33
N HIS A 84 -8.58 14.91 0.77
CA HIS A 84 -8.16 16.27 1.09
C HIS A 84 -6.92 16.22 1.97
N VAL A 85 -5.81 16.78 1.48
CA VAL A 85 -4.53 16.77 2.18
C VAL A 85 -4.61 17.67 3.42
N LYS A 86 -4.19 17.15 4.56
CA LYS A 86 -4.05 17.90 5.83
C LYS A 86 -2.58 18.14 6.18
N SER A 87 -1.70 17.17 5.91
CA SER A 87 -0.25 17.35 6.03
C SER A 87 0.51 16.35 5.16
N VAL A 88 1.73 16.71 4.78
CA VAL A 88 2.68 15.82 4.08
C VAL A 88 4.00 15.81 4.83
N ALA A 89 4.58 14.63 5.04
CA ALA A 89 5.87 14.45 5.67
C ALA A 89 6.75 13.48 4.88
N LEU A 90 8.06 13.71 4.91
CA LEU A 90 9.06 12.73 4.50
C LEU A 90 9.35 11.80 5.69
N ASP A 91 9.69 10.55 5.42
CA ASP A 91 10.33 9.70 6.42
C ASP A 91 11.80 10.08 6.68
N CYS A 92 12.50 9.30 7.49
CA CYS A 92 13.79 9.68 8.07
C CYS A 92 14.93 9.72 7.04
N ASP A 93 14.85 8.91 5.99
CA ASP A 93 15.81 8.90 4.89
C ASP A 93 15.23 9.45 3.58
N ALA A 94 13.99 9.95 3.62
CA ALA A 94 13.32 10.71 2.57
C ALA A 94 13.05 9.92 1.28
N ASP A 95 12.89 8.60 1.39
CA ASP A 95 12.49 7.76 0.25
C ASP A 95 10.97 7.51 0.18
N THR A 96 10.24 7.86 1.23
CA THR A 96 8.79 7.66 1.33
C THR A 96 8.08 8.93 1.84
N VAL A 97 6.86 9.17 1.35
CA VAL A 97 6.01 10.27 1.83
C VAL A 97 4.80 9.75 2.59
N LEU A 98 4.55 10.32 3.77
CA LEU A 98 3.31 10.16 4.52
C LEU A 98 2.38 11.34 4.20
N VAL A 99 1.21 11.04 3.63
CA VAL A 99 0.17 12.02 3.31
C VAL A 99 -1.00 11.79 4.26
N LYS A 100 -1.14 12.67 5.25
CA LYS A 100 -2.33 12.67 6.11
C LYS A 100 -3.47 13.34 5.36
N VAL A 101 -4.58 12.62 5.22
CA VAL A 101 -5.74 13.03 4.43
C VAL A 101 -7.02 12.92 5.24
N ASP A 102 -7.98 13.74 4.85
CA ASP A 102 -9.38 13.58 5.19
C ASP A 102 -10.07 12.92 3.98
N GLN A 103 -10.39 11.65 4.13
CA GLN A 103 -10.96 10.82 3.07
C GLN A 103 -12.48 10.96 3.04
N VAL A 104 -13.01 11.35 1.88
CA VAL A 104 -14.44 11.30 1.57
C VAL A 104 -14.76 9.97 0.90
N GLY A 105 -15.76 9.24 1.39
CA GLY A 105 -16.15 7.93 0.83
C GLY A 105 -15.05 6.87 0.97
N ALA A 106 -15.02 5.93 0.02
CA ALA A 106 -14.10 4.79 0.07
C ALA A 106 -12.70 5.13 -0.50
N ALA A 107 -11.64 4.76 0.22
CA ALA A 107 -10.28 4.83 -0.33
C ALA A 107 -10.07 3.75 -1.40
N CYS A 108 -10.62 2.55 -1.19
CA CYS A 108 -10.45 1.42 -2.09
C CYS A 108 -11.44 1.45 -3.28
N HIS A 109 -11.04 0.86 -4.40
CA HIS A 109 -11.89 0.70 -5.58
C HIS A 109 -12.97 -0.39 -5.40
N THR A 110 -12.85 -1.25 -4.38
CA THR A 110 -13.84 -2.25 -4.00
C THR A 110 -15.02 -1.66 -3.24
N GLY A 111 -14.92 -0.38 -2.83
CA GLY A 111 -15.88 0.27 -1.94
C GLY A 111 -15.46 0.28 -0.47
N ASP A 112 -14.35 -0.37 -0.12
CA ASP A 112 -13.87 -0.45 1.26
C ASP A 112 -13.18 0.83 1.74
N ARG A 113 -13.22 1.04 3.06
CA ARG A 113 -12.65 2.22 3.71
C ARG A 113 -11.15 2.33 3.49
N THR A 114 -10.45 1.20 3.54
CA THR A 114 -9.02 1.04 3.31
C THR A 114 -8.77 -0.12 2.35
N CYS A 115 -7.62 -0.10 1.66
CA CYS A 115 -7.16 -1.20 0.83
C CYS A 115 -6.66 -2.42 1.62
N PHE A 116 -6.55 -2.34 2.95
CA PHE A 116 -5.81 -3.31 3.78
C PHE A 116 -6.70 -4.24 4.64
N ASP A 117 -8.01 -4.29 4.39
CA ASP A 117 -8.94 -5.11 5.22
C ASP A 117 -9.16 -6.54 4.71
N ALA A 118 -9.11 -6.76 3.39
CA ALA A 118 -9.63 -7.98 2.79
C ALA A 118 -8.79 -9.24 3.08
N ASP A 119 -7.47 -9.12 3.20
CA ASP A 119 -6.55 -10.28 3.28
C ASP A 119 -5.42 -10.04 4.29
N VAL A 120 -5.77 -10.09 5.57
CA VAL A 120 -4.81 -9.98 6.68
C VAL A 120 -3.98 -11.27 6.78
N LEU A 121 -2.69 -11.16 6.46
CA LEU A 121 -1.76 -12.29 6.32
C LEU A 121 -1.37 -12.94 7.65
N LEU A 122 -1.29 -12.16 8.73
CA LEU A 122 -1.02 -12.64 10.08
C LEU A 122 -2.12 -12.12 10.99
N LYS A 123 -3.01 -13.03 11.40
CA LYS A 123 -4.05 -12.73 12.38
C LYS A 123 -3.51 -13.11 13.75
N ASP A 124 -3.82 -12.31 14.77
CA ASP A 124 -3.50 -12.69 16.14
C ASP A 124 -4.01 -14.10 16.40
N ALA A 125 -3.10 -14.97 16.85
CA ALA A 125 -3.48 -16.26 17.36
C ALA A 125 -4.29 -16.01 18.64
N GLY A 126 -5.60 -15.88 18.50
CA GLY A 126 -6.50 -16.08 19.63
C GLY A 126 -6.17 -17.43 20.29
N PRO A 127 -6.47 -17.61 21.58
CA PRO A 127 -6.10 -18.81 22.33
C PRO A 127 -6.61 -20.14 21.73
N GLU A 128 -7.47 -20.10 20.72
CA GLU A 128 -8.09 -21.24 20.05
C GLU A 128 -7.20 -21.90 18.97
N THR A 129 -6.24 -21.19 18.38
CA THR A 129 -5.43 -21.75 17.27
C THR A 129 -4.24 -22.59 17.72
N ALA A 130 -3.86 -22.54 19.01
CA ALA A 130 -2.77 -23.35 19.55
C ALA A 130 -3.16 -24.84 19.79
N ALA A 131 -4.45 -25.14 19.96
CA ALA A 131 -4.93 -26.49 20.26
C ALA A 131 -5.04 -27.39 19.02
N ALA A 132 -5.23 -26.82 17.83
CA ALA A 132 -5.44 -27.59 16.59
C ALA A 132 -4.14 -28.16 15.98
N ALA A 133 -2.96 -27.71 16.43
CA ALA A 133 -1.68 -28.18 15.91
C ALA A 133 -1.15 -29.46 16.59
N ALA A 134 -1.82 -29.96 17.62
CA ALA A 134 -1.38 -31.10 18.43
C ALA A 134 -2.45 -32.20 18.50
N GLY A 135 -2.84 -32.77 17.35
CA GLY A 135 -3.80 -33.86 17.36
C GLY A 135 -4.06 -34.50 16.01
N ASP A 136 -3.10 -35.24 15.47
CA ASP A 136 -3.43 -36.39 14.63
C ASP A 136 -2.36 -37.49 14.75
N SER A 137 -2.34 -38.17 15.90
CA SER A 137 -1.74 -39.49 16.01
C SER A 137 -2.85 -40.52 15.89
N VAL A 138 -3.14 -40.91 14.66
CA VAL A 138 -3.98 -42.05 14.33
C VAL A 138 -3.48 -43.31 15.06
N HIS A 139 -4.34 -43.81 15.95
CA HIS A 139 -4.18 -45.10 16.61
C HIS A 139 -4.37 -46.21 15.56
N LEU A 140 -3.27 -46.79 15.08
CA LEU A 140 -3.31 -48.01 14.26
C LEU A 140 -3.53 -49.20 15.19
N SER A 141 -4.76 -49.69 15.24
CA SER A 141 -5.14 -50.97 15.87
C SER A 141 -4.31 -52.12 15.27
N ALA A 142 -3.75 -52.96 16.15
CA ALA A 142 -3.05 -54.18 15.75
C ALA A 142 -4.02 -55.19 15.08
N PRO A 143 -3.58 -55.97 14.08
CA PRO A 143 -4.43 -56.99 13.46
C PRO A 143 -4.61 -58.22 14.36
N ASP A 144 -5.83 -58.75 14.33
CA ASP A 144 -6.25 -59.99 15.00
C ASP A 144 -5.39 -61.19 14.57
N ALA A 145 -4.97 -61.98 15.55
CA ALA A 145 -4.31 -63.26 15.33
C ALA A 145 -5.32 -64.33 14.88
N PRO A 146 -4.94 -65.26 13.96
CA PRO A 146 -5.86 -66.27 13.47
C PRO A 146 -6.10 -67.35 14.54
N VAL A 147 -7.38 -67.57 14.87
CA VAL A 147 -7.85 -68.76 15.59
C VAL A 147 -7.68 -69.97 14.67
N THR A 148 -6.78 -70.88 15.03
CA THR A 148 -6.72 -72.21 14.42
C THR A 148 -7.42 -73.19 15.36
N GLY A 149 -8.47 -73.83 14.87
CA GLY A 149 -9.24 -74.83 15.61
C GLY A 149 -8.68 -76.24 15.43
N GLN A 150 -8.92 -77.05 16.48
CA GLN A 150 -8.71 -78.49 16.66
C GLN A 150 -7.28 -78.99 16.89
#